data_AF-X1I7C0-F1
#
_entry.id   AF-X1I7C0-F1
#
_cell.length_a   1.000
_cell.length_b   1.000
_cell.length_c   1.000
_cell.angle_alpha   90.00
_cell.angle_beta   90.00
_cell.angle_gamma   90.00
#
_symmetry.space_group_name_H-M   'P 1'
#
loop_
_entity.id
_entity.type
_entity.pdbx_description
1 polymer ?
#
loop_
_entity_poly.entity_id
_entity_poly.type
_entity_poly.pdbx_seq_one_letter_code
_entity_poly.pdbx_strand_id
1 'polypeptide(L)'
;NFPTRISFAVTSQVDSRTILDMGGAEKLLGRGDMLYMPTEAAKPKRLQGCYVSEAEVERLVYFWGSQQREEAAPLKIEEFAIPLTGAGRGGFPEDPLLDAAKQLAQEHKHISTSYLQRRLHIGYPRAARLMEQLEEGVREEGEEG
;
A
#
# COMPACT_ATOMS: atom_id res chain seq x y z
N ASN A 1 -15.89 -6.83 -8.23
CA ASN A 1 -16.30 -6.99 -9.64
C ASN A 1 -16.16 -5.63 -10.30
N PHE A 2 -15.18 -5.47 -11.21
CA PHE A 2 -14.88 -4.20 -11.88
C PHE A 2 -15.09 -4.36 -13.39
N PRO A 3 -16.28 -4.01 -13.89
CA PRO A 3 -16.65 -4.34 -15.26
C PRO A 3 -16.18 -3.31 -16.29
N THR A 4 -15.87 -2.09 -15.86
CA THR A 4 -15.21 -1.07 -16.70
C THR A 4 -13.70 -1.21 -16.57
N ARG A 5 -13.00 -1.25 -17.71
CA ARG A 5 -11.55 -1.49 -17.74
C ARG A 5 -10.84 -0.57 -18.73
N ILE A 6 -9.62 -0.19 -18.39
CA ILE A 6 -8.72 0.60 -19.24
C ILE A 6 -7.39 -0.14 -19.34
N SER A 7 -6.83 -0.21 -20.55
CA SER A 7 -5.50 -0.76 -20.77
C SER A 7 -4.69 0.20 -21.65
N PHE A 8 -3.48 0.52 -21.20
CA PHE A 8 -2.46 1.19 -22.01
C PHE A 8 -1.64 0.15 -22.79
N ALA A 9 -0.63 0.59 -23.53
CA ALA A 9 0.25 -0.34 -24.24
C ALA A 9 0.85 -1.39 -23.29
N VAL A 10 0.64 -2.66 -23.63
CA VAL A 10 1.19 -3.83 -22.92
C VAL A 10 2.14 -4.60 -23.83
N THR A 11 2.95 -5.49 -23.24
CA THR A 11 4.01 -6.22 -23.97
C THR A 11 3.51 -7.48 -24.66
N SER A 12 2.41 -8.08 -24.17
CA SER A 12 1.90 -9.33 -24.74
C SER A 12 0.38 -9.37 -24.90
N GLN A 13 -0.09 -10.21 -25.82
CA GLN A 13 -1.52 -10.48 -25.99
C GLN A 13 -2.13 -11.13 -24.73
N VAL A 14 -1.32 -11.88 -23.96
CA VAL A 14 -1.77 -12.48 -22.69
C VAL A 14 -2.11 -11.38 -21.70
N ASP A 15 -1.28 -10.35 -21.57
CA ASP A 15 -1.53 -9.21 -20.67
C ASP A 15 -2.76 -8.42 -21.11
N SER A 16 -2.93 -8.23 -22.43
CA SER A 16 -4.13 -7.61 -22.98
C SER A 16 -5.40 -8.37 -22.57
N ARG A 17 -5.37 -9.72 -22.67
CA ARG A 17 -6.50 -10.55 -22.25
C ARG A 17 -6.72 -10.54 -20.75
N THR A 18 -5.67 -10.49 -19.94
CA THR A 18 -5.80 -10.37 -18.48
C THR A 18 -6.54 -9.09 -18.08
N ILE A 19 -6.33 -7.99 -18.82
CA ILE A 19 -6.93 -6.69 -18.50
C ILE A 19 -8.28 -6.49 -19.17
N LEU A 20 -8.45 -6.85 -20.45
CA LEU A 20 -9.65 -6.52 -21.24
C LEU A 20 -10.51 -7.74 -21.59
N ASP A 21 -10.11 -8.94 -21.17
CA ASP A 21 -10.66 -10.23 -21.63
C ASP A 21 -10.51 -10.45 -23.16
N MET A 22 -9.75 -9.58 -23.84
CA MET A 22 -9.50 -9.64 -25.28
C MET A 22 -8.12 -9.09 -25.66
N GLY A 23 -7.66 -9.42 -26.87
CA GLY A 23 -6.42 -8.87 -27.44
C GLY A 23 -6.63 -7.48 -28.05
N GLY A 24 -5.53 -6.72 -28.19
CA GLY A 24 -5.51 -5.42 -28.86
C GLY A 24 -4.63 -4.39 -28.17
N ALA A 25 -4.45 -4.48 -26.85
CA ALA A 25 -3.63 -3.53 -26.10
C ALA A 25 -2.13 -3.66 -26.42
N GLU A 26 -1.68 -4.83 -26.89
CA GLU A 26 -0.30 -5.07 -27.34
C GLU A 26 0.07 -4.30 -28.62
N LYS A 27 -0.93 -3.73 -29.31
CA LYS A 27 -0.76 -2.98 -30.57
C LYS A 27 -0.83 -1.47 -30.37
N LEU A 28 -0.98 -1.01 -29.14
CA LEU A 28 -1.02 0.41 -28.82
C LEU A 28 0.37 1.04 -28.96
N LEU A 29 0.40 2.32 -29.33
CA LEU A 29 1.62 3.05 -29.65
C LEU A 29 2.36 3.60 -28.40
N GLY A 30 1.76 3.44 -27.22
CA GLY A 30 2.22 4.03 -25.97
C GLY A 30 1.91 5.53 -25.90
N ARG A 31 2.65 6.26 -25.04
CA ARG A 31 2.53 7.73 -24.87
C ARG A 31 1.09 8.22 -24.68
N GLY A 32 0.30 7.49 -23.89
CA GLY A 32 -1.11 7.84 -23.60
C GLY A 32 -2.15 7.14 -24.49
N ASP A 33 -1.76 6.41 -25.53
CA ASP A 33 -2.68 5.60 -26.33
C ASP A 33 -3.25 4.44 -25.47
N MET A 34 -4.57 4.29 -25.47
CA MET A 34 -5.28 3.36 -24.58
C MET A 34 -6.52 2.75 -25.21
N LEU A 35 -6.95 1.61 -24.67
CA LEU A 35 -8.23 0.97 -24.93
C LEU A 35 -9.12 1.09 -23.68
N TYR A 36 -10.31 1.66 -23.87
CA TYR A 36 -11.34 1.80 -22.85
C TYR A 36 -12.51 0.87 -23.13
N MET A 37 -12.82 -0.02 -22.18
CA MET A 37 -13.96 -0.92 -22.20
C MET A 37 -15.01 -0.46 -21.19
N PRO A 38 -16.08 0.23 -21.62
CA PRO A 38 -17.20 0.52 -20.75
C PRO A 38 -18.04 -0.74 -20.52
N THR A 39 -18.79 -0.74 -19.43
CA THR A 39 -19.64 -1.86 -18.97
C THR A 39 -20.61 -2.39 -20.03
N GLU A 40 -21.13 -1.50 -20.87
CA GLU A 40 -22.22 -1.79 -21.81
C GLU A 40 -21.74 -2.08 -23.24
N ALA A 41 -20.45 -1.88 -23.53
CA ALA A 41 -19.95 -2.08 -24.89
C ALA A 41 -19.34 -3.47 -25.07
N ALA A 42 -19.68 -4.10 -26.19
CA ALA A 42 -19.08 -5.37 -26.60
C ALA A 42 -17.62 -5.24 -27.08
N LYS A 43 -17.14 -4.01 -27.35
CA LYS A 43 -15.80 -3.75 -27.88
C LYS A 43 -15.20 -2.51 -27.23
N PRO A 44 -13.87 -2.50 -27.01
CA PRO A 44 -13.18 -1.37 -26.43
C PRO A 44 -13.05 -0.25 -27.46
N LYS A 45 -13.11 1.00 -26.97
CA LYS A 45 -12.86 2.20 -27.75
C LYS A 45 -11.40 2.60 -27.58
N ARG A 46 -10.72 2.89 -28.68
CA ARG A 46 -9.35 3.45 -28.65
C ARG A 46 -9.43 4.94 -28.35
N LEU A 47 -8.66 5.38 -27.36
CA LEU A 47 -8.61 6.75 -26.88
C LEU A 47 -7.15 7.20 -26.72
N GLN A 48 -6.92 8.50 -26.79
CA GLN A 48 -5.62 9.11 -26.50
C GLN A 48 -5.72 9.88 -25.18
N GLY A 49 -4.93 9.49 -24.20
CA GLY A 49 -4.85 10.13 -22.89
C GLY A 49 -4.23 11.52 -22.99
N CYS A 50 -4.75 12.44 -22.18
CA CYS A 50 -4.14 13.75 -21.98
C CYS A 50 -2.80 13.59 -21.23
N TYR A 51 -1.78 14.31 -21.68
CA TYR A 51 -0.54 14.44 -20.95
C TYR A 51 -0.69 15.55 -19.91
N VAL A 52 -0.34 15.24 -18.66
CA VAL A 52 -0.22 16.23 -17.59
C VAL A 52 1.20 16.14 -17.07
N SER A 53 1.91 17.27 -17.11
CA SER A 53 3.28 17.37 -16.61
C SER A 53 3.33 17.35 -15.08
N GLU A 54 4.46 16.93 -14.53
CA GLU A 54 4.70 16.94 -13.08
C GLU A 54 4.50 18.34 -12.48
N ALA A 55 5.00 19.38 -13.15
CA ALA A 55 4.81 20.76 -12.73
C ALA A 55 3.33 21.19 -12.72
N GLU A 56 2.48 20.68 -13.62
CA GLU A 56 1.02 20.94 -13.58
C GLU A 56 0.38 20.25 -12.36
N VAL A 57 0.77 19.01 -12.07
CA VAL A 57 0.29 18.29 -10.89
C VAL A 57 0.68 19.03 -9.61
N GLU A 58 1.94 19.45 -9.47
CA GLU A 58 2.42 20.22 -8.31
C GLU A 58 1.62 21.52 -8.11
N ARG A 59 1.36 22.26 -9.19
CA ARG A 59 0.55 23.49 -9.11
C ARG A 59 -0.89 23.19 -8.66
N LEU A 60 -1.50 22.11 -9.14
CA LEU A 60 -2.84 21.70 -8.73
C LEU A 60 -2.88 21.28 -7.26
N VAL A 61 -1.89 20.49 -6.81
CA VAL A 61 -1.78 20.06 -5.42
C VAL A 61 -1.56 21.26 -4.51
N TYR A 62 -0.67 22.18 -4.87
CA TYR A 62 -0.44 23.40 -4.11
C TYR A 62 -1.69 24.28 -4.04
N PHE A 63 -2.37 24.47 -5.18
CA PHE A 63 -3.62 25.23 -5.23
C PHE A 63 -4.67 24.65 -4.28
N TRP A 64 -4.97 23.34 -4.37
CA TRP A 64 -5.95 22.70 -3.49
C TRP A 64 -5.51 22.68 -2.02
N GLY A 65 -4.23 22.43 -1.75
CA GLY A 65 -3.68 22.45 -0.39
C GLY A 65 -3.74 23.85 0.25
N SER A 66 -3.61 24.92 -0.53
CA SER A 66 -3.72 26.30 -0.05
C SER A 66 -5.17 26.75 0.20
N GLN A 67 -6.15 26.05 -0.37
CA GLN A 67 -7.57 26.40 -0.29
C GLN A 67 -8.24 25.89 0.99
N GLN A 68 -7.68 24.88 1.67
CA GLN A 68 -8.29 24.29 2.86
C GLN A 68 -7.50 24.61 4.14
N ARG A 69 -8.16 25.35 5.03
CA ARG A 69 -7.76 25.63 6.41
C ARG A 69 -8.73 24.92 7.35
N GLU A 70 -8.95 23.63 7.14
CA GLU A 70 -9.83 22.81 7.96
C GLU A 70 -9.20 21.44 8.18
N GLU A 71 -9.27 20.99 9.42
CA GLU A 71 -8.67 19.79 9.99
C GLU A 71 -8.87 18.57 9.09
N ALA A 72 -7.93 18.32 8.18
CA ALA A 72 -7.76 16.98 7.63
C ALA A 72 -7.44 16.10 8.83
N ALA A 73 -8.43 15.31 9.27
CA ALA A 73 -8.21 14.24 10.24
C ALA A 73 -6.93 13.53 9.82
N PRO A 74 -5.92 13.40 10.69
CA PRO A 74 -4.62 12.88 10.28
C PRO A 74 -4.86 11.52 9.63
N LEU A 75 -4.68 11.47 8.31
CA LEU A 75 -4.67 10.22 7.59
C LEU A 75 -3.53 9.42 8.22
N LYS A 76 -3.88 8.38 8.98
CA LYS A 76 -2.90 7.43 9.51
C LYS A 76 -2.35 6.65 8.32
N ILE A 77 -1.40 7.27 7.62
CA ILE A 77 -0.66 6.72 6.47
C ILE A 77 0.27 5.57 6.92
N GLU A 78 0.35 5.29 8.21
CA GLU A 78 1.17 4.25 8.83
C GLU A 78 0.88 2.83 8.31
N GLU A 79 -0.30 2.57 7.71
CA GLU A 79 -0.66 1.23 7.21
C GLU A 79 -0.31 0.96 5.73
N PHE A 80 0.05 1.98 4.93
CA PHE A 80 0.31 1.82 3.49
C PHE A 80 1.75 2.09 3.05
N ALA A 81 2.64 2.46 3.98
CA ALA A 81 4.06 2.53 3.69
C ALA A 81 4.64 1.10 3.52
N ILE A 82 4.56 0.57 2.30
CA ILE A 82 5.53 -0.45 1.86
C ILE A 82 6.90 0.23 1.97
N PRO A 83 7.82 -0.21 2.83
CA PRO A 83 9.09 0.47 2.95
C PRO A 83 9.84 0.28 1.63
N LEU A 84 10.02 1.38 0.90
CA LEU A 84 11.14 1.46 -0.04
C LEU A 84 12.39 1.15 0.78
N THR A 85 13.02 0.04 0.44
CA THR A 85 14.31 -0.39 0.99
C THR A 85 15.32 0.74 0.83
N GLY A 86 15.63 1.43 1.92
CA GLY A 86 16.51 2.60 1.94
C GLY A 86 17.03 2.87 3.35
N ALA A 87 18.20 2.29 3.62
CA ALA A 87 19.15 2.59 4.68
C ALA A 87 18.79 3.70 5.70
N GLY A 88 18.59 3.31 6.94
CA GLY A 88 18.66 4.19 8.10
C GLY A 88 18.61 3.37 9.39
N ARG A 89 19.73 3.29 10.11
CA ARG A 89 19.74 2.87 11.51
C ARG A 89 18.98 3.91 12.32
N GLY A 90 17.68 3.74 12.42
CA GLY A 90 16.80 4.48 13.31
C GLY A 90 15.72 3.50 13.71
N GLY A 91 15.66 3.15 14.99
CA GLY A 91 14.69 2.21 15.52
C GLY A 91 13.30 2.54 14.99
N PHE A 92 12.55 1.50 14.63
CA PHE A 92 11.16 1.66 14.27
C PHE A 92 10.45 2.49 15.35
N PRO A 93 9.57 3.45 15.00
CA PRO A 93 8.74 4.12 16.00
C PRO A 93 8.09 3.05 16.88
N GLU A 94 8.15 3.21 18.20
CA GLU A 94 7.50 2.29 19.14
C GLU A 94 6.03 2.17 18.75
N ASP A 95 5.60 0.95 18.41
CA ASP A 95 4.22 0.71 18.05
C ASP A 95 3.37 0.96 19.30
N PRO A 96 2.27 1.74 19.23
CA PRO A 96 1.40 2.00 20.38
C PRO A 96 0.87 0.73 21.08
N LEU A 97 0.89 -0.41 20.39
CA LEU A 97 0.47 -1.71 20.91
C LEU A 97 1.62 -2.53 21.52
N LEU A 98 2.85 -2.02 21.54
CA LEU A 98 4.03 -2.72 22.07
C LEU A 98 3.89 -3.01 23.57
N ASP A 99 3.42 -2.05 24.37
CA ASP A 99 3.20 -2.25 25.80
C ASP A 99 2.13 -3.31 26.09
N ALA A 100 1.05 -3.31 25.30
CA ALA A 100 0.02 -4.33 25.38
C ALA A 100 0.56 -5.72 24.98
N ALA A 101 1.46 -5.78 24.00
CA ALA A 101 2.13 -7.01 23.59
C ALA A 101 3.10 -7.52 24.68
N LYS A 102 3.82 -6.62 25.37
CA LYS A 102 4.71 -6.96 26.51
C LYS A 102 3.92 -7.56 27.68
N GLN A 103 2.78 -6.95 28.03
CA GLN A 103 1.89 -7.48 29.06
C GLN A 103 1.39 -8.89 28.70
N LEU A 104 0.98 -9.11 27.45
CA LEU A 104 0.57 -10.44 26.98
C LEU A 104 1.70 -11.46 27.02
N ALA A 105 2.94 -11.04 26.74
CA ALA A 105 4.12 -11.90 26.83
C ALA A 105 4.48 -12.26 28.28
N GLN A 106 4.24 -11.36 29.24
CA GLN A 106 4.42 -11.64 30.67
C GLN A 106 3.34 -12.59 31.21
N GLU A 107 2.09 -12.43 30.75
CA GLU A 107 0.96 -13.28 31.16
C GLU A 107 1.04 -14.70 30.59
N HIS A 108 1.62 -14.86 29.39
CA HIS A 108 1.68 -16.14 28.69
C HIS A 108 3.11 -16.57 28.39
N LYS A 109 3.51 -17.73 28.92
CA LYS A 109 4.86 -18.32 28.72
C LYS A 109 5.27 -18.50 27.25
N HIS A 110 4.30 -18.60 26.34
CA HIS A 110 4.55 -18.71 24.90
C HIS A 110 3.59 -17.80 24.14
N ILE A 111 4.17 -16.83 23.45
CA ILE A 111 3.46 -15.91 22.57
C ILE A 111 3.93 -16.14 21.12
N SER A 112 3.02 -16.01 20.17
CA SER A 112 3.31 -16.17 18.74
C SER A 112 2.71 -15.02 17.95
N THR A 113 3.21 -14.78 16.74
CA THR A 113 2.66 -13.77 15.81
C THR A 113 1.15 -13.94 15.65
N SER A 114 0.67 -15.16 15.43
CA SER A 114 -0.76 -15.47 15.31
C SER A 114 -1.56 -15.24 16.60
N TYR A 115 -0.93 -15.35 17.77
CA TYR A 115 -1.57 -15.01 19.04
C TYR A 115 -1.81 -13.50 19.14
N LEU A 116 -0.79 -12.70 18.83
CA LEU A 116 -0.90 -11.23 18.83
C LEU A 116 -1.94 -10.73 17.81
N GLN A 117 -1.99 -11.33 16.62
CA GLN A 117 -3.02 -10.99 15.61
C GLN A 117 -4.43 -11.10 16.17
N ARG A 118 -4.74 -12.19 16.88
CA ARG A 118 -6.09 -12.43 17.43
C ARG A 118 -6.38 -11.56 18.64
N ARG A 119 -5.39 -11.33 19.50
CA ARG A 119 -5.59 -10.62 20.77
C ARG A 119 -5.60 -9.11 20.62
N LEU A 120 -4.81 -8.58 19.69
CA LEU A 120 -4.68 -7.14 19.42
C LEU A 120 -5.46 -6.70 18.17
N HIS A 121 -6.13 -7.62 17.47
CA HIS A 121 -6.91 -7.35 16.26
C HIS A 121 -6.10 -6.65 15.15
N ILE A 122 -4.86 -7.09 14.93
CA ILE A 122 -3.92 -6.52 13.95
C ILE A 122 -3.60 -7.47 12.79
N GLY A 123 -3.20 -6.91 11.65
CA GLY A 123 -2.73 -7.66 10.50
C GLY A 123 -1.40 -8.38 10.74
N TYR A 124 -1.12 -9.43 9.95
CA TYR A 124 0.09 -10.24 10.06
C TYR A 124 1.39 -9.43 10.03
N PRO A 125 1.59 -8.47 9.10
CA PRO A 125 2.83 -7.71 9.02
C PRO A 125 3.11 -6.90 10.30
N ARG A 126 2.06 -6.35 10.91
CA ARG A 126 2.17 -5.58 12.16
C ARG A 126 2.44 -6.49 13.35
N ALA A 127 1.79 -7.66 13.41
CA ALA A 127 2.04 -8.65 14.46
C ALA A 127 3.45 -9.24 14.39
N ALA A 128 4.00 -9.46 13.20
CA ALA A 128 5.38 -9.91 13.01
C ALA A 128 6.38 -8.88 13.55
N ARG A 129 6.20 -7.60 13.21
CA ARG A 129 7.03 -6.50 13.73
C ARG A 129 6.96 -6.36 15.25
N LEU A 130 5.77 -6.51 15.85
CA LEU A 130 5.62 -6.50 17.31
C LEU A 130 6.33 -7.69 17.97
N MET A 131 6.30 -8.88 17.37
CA MET A 131 7.06 -10.03 17.89
C MET A 131 8.57 -9.79 17.81
N GLU A 132 9.08 -9.23 16.72
CA GLU A 132 10.51 -8.89 16.58
C GLU A 132 10.94 -7.87 17.64
N GLN A 133 10.14 -6.82 17.87
CA GLN A 133 10.40 -5.81 18.91
C GLN A 133 10.32 -6.38 20.33
N LEU A 134 9.44 -7.35 20.57
CA LEU A 134 9.36 -8.07 21.85
C LEU A 134 10.59 -8.94 22.09
N GLU A 135 11.05 -9.67 21.07
CA GLU A 135 12.24 -10.52 21.17
C GLU A 135 13.52 -9.69 21.36
N GLU A 136 13.61 -8.51 20.73
CA GLU A 136 14.71 -7.57 20.90
C GLU A 136 14.74 -7.00 22.32
N GLY A 137 13.60 -6.54 22.85
CA GLY A 137 13.51 -6.01 24.22
C GLY A 137 13.72 -7.05 25.32
N VAL A 138 13.27 -8.29 25.12
CA VAL A 138 13.53 -9.40 26.07
C VAL A 138 15.01 -9.75 26.14
N ARG A 139 15.75 -9.52 25.05
CA ARG A 139 17.20 -9.78 25.01
C ARG A 139 18.00 -8.75 25.79
N GLU A 140 17.53 -7.50 25.87
CA GLU A 140 18.15 -6.45 26.68
C GLU A 140 17.90 -6.66 28.19
N GLU A 141 16.72 -7.13 28.60
CA GLU A 141 16.42 -7.43 30.01
C GLU A 141 17.17 -8.67 30.54
N GLY A 142 17.71 -9.52 29.66
CA GLY A 142 18.47 -10.72 30.01
C GLY A 142 19.96 -10.50 30.34
N GLU A 143 20.50 -9.29 30.14
CA GLU A 143 21.92 -8.97 30.38
C GLU A 143 22.18 -8.25 31.73
N GLU A 144 21.14 -7.89 32.48
CA GLU A 144 21.27 -7.24 33.81
C GLU A 144 20.97 -8.16 35.01
N GLY A 145 20.90 -9.49 34.82
CA GLY A 145 20.61 -10.49 35.87
C GLY A 145 21.80 -11.31 36.34
#